data_AF-A0A5C0AVK5-F1
#
_entry.id   AF-A0A5C0AVK5-F1
#
_cell.length_a   1.000
_cell.length_b   1.000
_cell.length_c   1.000
_cell.angle_alpha   90.00
_cell.angle_beta   90.00
_cell.angle_gamma   90.00
#
_symmetry.space_group_name_H-M   'P 1'
#
loop_
_entity.id
_entity.type
_entity.pdbx_description
1 polymer ?
#
loop_
_entity_poly.entity_id
_entity_poly.type
_entity_poly.pdbx_seq_one_letter_code
_entity_poly.pdbx_strand_id
1 'polypeptide(L)'
;MKRSARITILSAIATSMLAAGLSANAVPAKRFPPEVEKFLNRAEECEHWAGEEPYDKDRRKEIEAALDELRCDSIEAEKQTLQQRYRKNPAVLKALDDVDP
;
A
#
# COMPACT_ATOMS: atom_id res chain seq x y z
N MET A 1 -39.49 -31.18 -45.53
CA MET A 1 -39.14 -32.60 -45.79
C MET A 1 -37.76 -32.91 -45.20
N LYS A 2 -37.60 -34.11 -44.63
CA LYS A 2 -36.40 -34.80 -44.07
C LYS A 2 -36.19 -34.73 -42.56
N ARG A 3 -36.60 -35.82 -41.91
CA ARG A 3 -36.19 -36.32 -40.58
C ARG A 3 -34.84 -37.05 -40.70
N SER A 4 -33.99 -36.97 -39.67
CA SER A 4 -33.06 -38.01 -39.15
C SER A 4 -32.09 -37.30 -38.19
N ALA A 5 -32.22 -37.36 -36.86
CA ALA A 5 -32.02 -38.48 -35.93
C ALA A 5 -30.59 -39.05 -35.95
N ARG A 6 -29.75 -38.67 -34.98
CA ARG A 6 -28.80 -39.55 -34.26
C ARG A 6 -28.52 -38.99 -32.86
N ILE A 7 -29.11 -39.65 -31.86
CA ILE A 7 -28.71 -39.58 -30.46
C ILE A 7 -27.40 -40.37 -30.37
N THR A 8 -26.36 -39.77 -29.82
CA THR A 8 -25.13 -40.48 -29.43
C THR A 8 -24.83 -40.18 -27.97
N ILE A 9 -25.30 -41.10 -27.14
CA ILE A 9 -24.64 -41.73 -25.99
C ILE A 9 -23.66 -40.86 -25.18
N LEU A 10 -24.06 -40.66 -23.93
CA LEU A 10 -23.28 -40.57 -22.69
C LEU A 10 -21.76 -40.42 -22.83
N SER A 11 -21.25 -39.30 -22.33
CA SER A 11 -19.98 -39.30 -21.60
C SER A 11 -20.21 -38.61 -20.25
N ALA A 12 -20.22 -39.43 -19.19
CA ALA A 12 -19.86 -39.00 -17.84
C ALA A 12 -18.44 -38.39 -17.93
N ILE A 13 -18.10 -37.34 -17.21
CA ILE A 13 -17.82 -37.36 -15.77
C ILE A 13 -17.88 -35.91 -15.28
N ALA A 14 -18.79 -35.66 -14.33
CA ALA A 14 -18.71 -34.49 -13.48
C ALA A 14 -17.54 -34.70 -12.50
N THR A 15 -16.45 -33.97 -12.70
CA THR A 15 -15.47 -33.73 -11.64
C THR A 15 -15.39 -32.23 -11.44
N SER A 16 -16.26 -31.74 -10.56
CA SER A 16 -16.08 -30.45 -9.91
C SER A 16 -14.72 -30.46 -9.22
N MET A 17 -13.73 -29.75 -9.79
CA MET A 17 -12.53 -29.42 -9.04
C MET A 17 -12.93 -28.45 -7.93
N LEU A 18 -13.02 -29.01 -6.72
CA LEU A 18 -13.16 -28.26 -5.49
C LEU A 18 -11.96 -27.33 -5.36
N ALA A 19 -12.22 -26.02 -5.38
CA ALA A 19 -11.23 -24.98 -5.16
C ALA A 19 -10.55 -25.22 -3.81
N ALA A 20 -9.26 -25.56 -3.82
CA ALA A 20 -8.42 -25.47 -2.65
C ALA A 20 -8.24 -23.98 -2.34
N GLY A 21 -9.07 -23.48 -1.42
CA GLY A 21 -8.99 -22.11 -0.93
C GLY A 21 -7.59 -21.83 -0.41
N LEU A 22 -6.87 -20.93 -1.09
CA LEU A 22 -5.71 -20.27 -0.53
C LEU A 22 -6.23 -19.47 0.67
N SER A 23 -6.11 -20.03 1.88
CA SER A 23 -6.25 -19.24 3.11
C SER A 23 -5.08 -18.26 3.14
N ALA A 24 -5.27 -17.11 2.50
CA ALA A 24 -4.57 -15.92 2.90
C ALA A 24 -5.00 -15.65 4.35
N ASN A 25 -4.16 -16.07 5.30
CA ASN A 25 -4.23 -15.48 6.63
C ASN A 25 -4.03 -13.99 6.42
N ALA A 26 -5.13 -13.24 6.34
CA ALA A 26 -5.09 -11.80 6.35
C ALA A 26 -4.47 -11.42 7.69
N VAL A 27 -3.18 -11.08 7.68
CA VAL A 27 -2.57 -10.38 8.79
C VAL A 27 -3.46 -9.17 8.99
N PRO A 28 -4.08 -8.98 10.17
CA PRO A 28 -4.87 -7.79 10.40
C PRO A 28 -3.90 -6.62 10.20
N ALA A 29 -4.08 -5.89 9.09
CA ALA A 29 -3.40 -4.63 8.90
C ALA A 29 -3.62 -3.86 10.20
N LYS A 30 -2.53 -3.43 10.86
CA LYS A 30 -2.64 -2.45 11.93
C LYS A 30 -3.27 -1.23 11.27
N ARG A 31 -4.59 -1.12 11.34
CA ARG A 31 -5.31 -0.01 10.74
C ARG A 31 -5.05 1.18 11.65
N PHE A 32 -4.02 1.93 11.29
CA PHE A 32 -3.83 3.25 11.86
C PHE A 32 -5.03 4.13 11.49
N PRO A 33 -5.29 5.19 12.26
CA PRO A 33 -6.17 6.25 11.78
C PRO A 33 -5.74 6.70 10.38
N PRO A 34 -6.68 6.97 9.45
CA PRO A 34 -6.34 7.29 8.06
C PRO A 34 -5.32 8.42 7.90
N GLU A 35 -5.33 9.42 8.77
CA GLU A 35 -4.34 10.50 8.74
C GLU A 35 -2.93 10.05 9.13
N VAL A 36 -2.80 9.06 10.02
CA VAL A 36 -1.51 8.50 10.42
C VAL A 36 -0.98 7.63 9.28
N GLU A 37 -1.83 6.81 8.66
CA GLU A 37 -1.44 6.01 7.49
C GLU A 37 -0.99 6.90 6.33
N LYS A 38 -1.74 7.97 6.04
CA LYS A 38 -1.35 8.95 5.01
C LYS A 38 -0.02 9.64 5.34
N PHE A 39 0.20 10.00 6.60
CA PHE A 39 1.46 10.59 7.03
C PHE A 39 2.63 9.63 6.86
N LEU A 40 2.50 8.38 7.33
CA LEU A 40 3.56 7.37 7.26
C LEU A 40 3.98 7.09 5.81
N ASN A 41 3.01 6.91 4.90
CA ASN A 41 3.31 6.67 3.49
C ASN A 41 4.05 7.86 2.85
N ARG A 42 3.63 9.09 3.18
CA ARG A 42 4.29 10.29 2.64
C ARG A 42 5.68 10.49 3.23
N ALA A 43 5.89 10.17 4.50
CA ALA A 43 7.21 10.23 5.12
C ALA A 43 8.18 9.24 4.46
N GLU A 44 7.73 8.01 4.16
CA GLU A 44 8.49 7.02 3.41
C GLU A 44 8.85 7.51 1.99
N GLU A 45 7.91 8.14 1.28
CA GLU A 45 8.18 8.74 -0.03
C GLU A 45 9.21 9.89 0.07
N CYS A 46 9.11 10.72 1.10
CA CYS A 46 10.10 11.77 1.36
C CYS A 46 11.51 11.20 1.63
N GLU A 47 11.62 10.17 2.48
CA GLU A 47 12.88 9.49 2.75
C GLU A 47 13.48 8.90 1.46
N HIS A 48 12.64 8.25 0.65
CA HIS A 48 13.05 7.71 -0.64
C HIS A 48 13.68 8.79 -1.52
N TRP A 49 12.98 9.89 -1.77
CA TRP A 49 13.49 10.97 -2.64
C TRP A 49 14.68 11.72 -2.05
N ALA A 50 14.73 11.91 -0.73
CA ALA A 50 15.85 12.58 -0.06
C ALA A 50 17.16 11.78 -0.14
N GLY A 51 17.06 10.44 -0.24
CA GLY A 51 18.21 9.55 -0.40
C GLY A 51 18.72 9.39 -1.84
N GLU A 52 18.02 9.93 -2.84
CA GLU A 52 18.38 9.77 -4.25
C GLU A 52 19.59 10.63 -4.66
N GLU A 53 20.45 10.11 -5.54
CA GLU A 53 21.64 10.82 -6.01
C GLU A 53 21.30 11.79 -7.17
N PRO A 54 21.62 13.10 -7.07
CA PRO A 54 21.41 14.08 -8.13
C PRO A 54 22.56 14.08 -9.15
N TYR A 55 22.82 12.94 -9.79
CA TYR A 55 23.99 12.69 -10.65
C TYR A 55 24.03 13.58 -11.92
N ASP A 56 22.90 14.14 -12.33
CA ASP A 56 22.82 15.16 -13.36
C ASP A 56 21.77 16.24 -13.05
N LYS A 57 21.65 17.22 -13.95
CA LYS A 57 20.77 18.37 -13.78
C LYS A 57 19.28 18.03 -13.91
N ASP A 58 18.92 17.02 -14.70
CA ASP A 58 17.53 16.69 -14.91
C ASP A 58 17.03 15.80 -13.77
N ARG A 59 17.83 14.82 -13.34
CA ARG A 59 17.56 14.03 -12.14
C ARG A 59 17.43 14.91 -10.89
N ARG A 60 18.28 15.93 -10.75
CA ARG A 60 18.16 16.90 -9.64
C ARG A 60 16.80 17.58 -9.62
N LYS A 61 16.30 18.06 -10.77
CA LYS A 61 15.00 18.72 -10.84
C LYS A 61 13.86 17.77 -10.48
N GLU A 62 13.96 16.50 -10.87
CA GLU A 62 12.96 15.49 -10.48
C GLU A 62 12.92 15.30 -8.98
N ILE A 63 14.09 15.16 -8.34
CA ILE A 63 14.20 15.03 -6.88
C ILE A 63 13.65 16.27 -6.20
N GLU A 64 14.08 17.47 -6.60
CA GLU A 64 13.59 18.74 -6.04
C GLU A 64 12.07 18.89 -6.19
N ALA A 65 11.52 18.58 -7.37
CA ALA A 65 10.08 18.64 -7.61
C ALA A 65 9.32 17.63 -6.73
N ALA A 66 9.81 16.41 -6.58
CA ALA A 66 9.18 15.41 -5.75
C ALA A 66 9.18 15.81 -4.26
N LEU A 67 10.29 16.33 -3.75
CA LEU A 67 10.40 16.80 -2.36
C LEU A 67 9.42 17.96 -2.09
N ASP A 68 9.29 18.89 -3.03
CA ASP A 68 8.36 20.02 -2.95
C ASP A 68 6.89 19.56 -3.04
N GLU A 69 6.55 18.68 -3.98
CA GLU A 69 5.20 18.15 -4.18
C GLU A 69 4.72 17.35 -2.95
N LEU A 70 5.63 16.58 -2.35
CA LEU A 70 5.37 15.82 -1.12
C LEU A 70 5.37 16.69 0.14
N ARG A 71 5.82 17.95 0.04
CA ARG A 71 5.94 18.88 1.17
C ARG A 71 6.79 18.28 2.29
N CYS A 72 7.97 17.78 1.91
CA CYS A 72 8.86 17.09 2.86
C CYS A 72 9.38 18.02 3.96
N ASP A 73 9.38 19.33 3.73
CA ASP A 73 9.66 20.37 4.72
C ASP A 73 8.69 20.37 5.91
N SER A 74 7.51 19.75 5.76
CA SER A 74 6.46 19.74 6.78
C SER A 74 6.41 18.47 7.63
N ILE A 75 7.25 17.46 7.37
CA ILE A 75 7.15 16.13 8.00
C ILE A 75 7.29 16.21 9.51
N GLU A 76 8.31 16.88 10.03
CA GLU A 76 8.55 16.96 11.47
C GLU A 76 7.43 17.68 12.22
N ALA A 77 6.93 18.80 11.69
CA ALA A 77 5.83 19.53 12.31
C ALA A 77 4.52 18.72 12.33
N GLU A 78 4.26 17.94 11.29
CA GLU A 78 3.10 17.06 11.21
C GLU A 78 3.24 15.85 12.15
N LYS A 79 4.43 15.24 12.24
CA LYS A 79 4.76 14.18 13.19
C LYS A 79 4.45 14.60 14.62
N GLN A 80 4.95 15.76 15.03
CA GLN A 80 4.70 16.32 16.37
C GLN A 80 3.21 16.55 16.62
N THR A 81 2.48 17.06 15.61
CA THR A 81 1.03 17.28 15.69
C THR A 81 0.28 15.95 15.88
N LEU A 82 0.67 14.90 15.15
CA LEU A 82 0.08 13.57 15.27
C LEU A 82 0.43 12.91 16.62
N GLN A 83 1.66 13.04 17.09
CA GLN A 83 2.08 12.55 18.41
C GLN A 83 1.22 13.18 19.53
N GLN A 84 0.97 14.49 19.47
CA GLN A 84 0.11 15.17 20.45
C GLN A 84 -1.35 14.71 20.36
N ARG A 85 -1.89 14.59 19.14
CA ARG A 85 -3.26 14.11 18.89
C ARG A 85 -3.45 12.69 19.43
N TYR A 86 -2.49 11.81 19.19
CA TYR A 86 -2.53 10.38 19.52
C TYR A 86 -1.74 9.99 20.76
N ARG A 87 -1.42 10.94 21.65
CA ARG A 87 -0.61 10.72 22.87
C ARG A 87 -1.07 9.59 23.81
N LYS A 88 -2.29 9.09 23.66
CA LYS A 88 -2.86 7.97 24.44
C LYS A 88 -2.90 6.64 23.66
N ASN A 89 -2.37 6.61 22.45
CA ASN A 89 -2.34 5.43 21.59
C ASN A 89 -0.88 4.97 21.39
N PRO A 90 -0.39 4.00 22.17
CA PRO A 90 1.02 3.58 22.10
C PRO A 90 1.40 2.95 20.76
N ALA A 91 0.44 2.35 20.03
CA ALA A 91 0.72 1.79 18.71
C ALA A 91 0.97 2.88 17.66
N VAL A 92 0.21 3.98 17.70
CA VAL A 92 0.44 5.14 16.83
C VAL A 92 1.75 5.83 17.21
N LEU A 93 2.00 6.07 18.50
CA LEU A 93 3.24 6.70 18.95
C LEU A 93 4.47 5.92 18.49
N LYS A 94 4.47 4.59 18.66
CA LYS A 94 5.55 3.75 18.14
C LYS A 94 5.77 3.94 16.64
N ALA A 95 4.69 3.94 15.84
CA ALA A 95 4.81 4.10 14.40
C ALA A 95 5.35 5.48 13.99
N LEU A 96 4.95 6.53 14.70
CA LEU A 96 5.46 7.89 14.46
C LEU A 96 6.91 8.03 14.90
N ASP A 97 7.31 7.42 16.01
CA ASP A 97 8.68 7.47 16.53
C ASP A 97 9.67 6.74 15.62
N ASP A 98 9.21 5.73 14.87
CA ASP A 98 10.02 4.99 13.90
C ASP A 98 10.29 5.79 12.59
N VAL A 99 9.63 6.95 12.38
CA VAL A 99 9.90 7.85 11.24
C VAL A 99 11.11 8.74 11.55
N ASP A 100 12.15 8.69 10.71
CA ASP A 100 13.31 9.61 10.79
C ASP A 100 13.02 10.87 9.96
N PRO A 101 12.96 12.07 10.56
CA PRO A 101 12.71 13.32 9.85
C PRO A 101 13.93 13.86 9.08
#